data_AF-A0A7X1GSA6-F1
#
_entry.id   AF-A0A7X1GSA6-F1
#
_cell.length_a   1.000
_cell.length_b   1.000
_cell.length_c   1.000
_cell.angle_alpha   90.00
_cell.angle_beta   90.00
_cell.angle_gamma   90.00
#
_symmetry.space_group_name_H-M   'P 1'
#
loop_
_entity.id
_entity.type
_entity.pdbx_description
1 polymer ?
#
loop_
_entity_poly.entity_id
_entity_poly.type
_entity_poly.pdbx_seq_one_letter_code
_entity_poly.pdbx_strand_id
1 'polypeptide(L)'
;MQPVPFNPDSDLPPIPFDNDVCRLAEQLKRTGLPWVPHVGCFVWDPEHLITPAAPFPNHIYFILSLPRFVEIFGSLTAIREKLVWLPTWHQARLLCLRHGLDPHAIQKTSNPAEELQSLYRLLRDALTKP
;
A
#
# COMPACT_ATOMS: atom_id res chain seq x y z
N MET A 1 -4.19 -13.35 -22.89
CA MET A 1 -3.71 -12.03 -23.33
C MET A 1 -2.20 -12.02 -23.16
N GLN A 2 -1.43 -11.58 -24.16
CA GLN A 2 0.04 -11.47 -24.02
C GLN A 2 0.36 -10.25 -23.15
N PRO A 3 1.27 -10.35 -22.16
CA PRO A 3 1.69 -9.19 -21.38
C PRO A 3 2.38 -8.18 -22.28
N VAL A 4 2.05 -6.90 -22.12
CA VAL A 4 2.76 -5.79 -22.77
C VAL A 4 4.00 -5.48 -21.91
N PRO A 5 5.22 -5.68 -22.43
CA PRO A 5 6.43 -5.40 -21.65
C PRO A 5 6.61 -3.89 -21.47
N PHE A 6 7.21 -3.50 -20.35
CA PHE A 6 7.61 -2.12 -20.09
C PHE A 6 8.73 -1.69 -21.05
N ASN A 7 8.57 -0.55 -21.71
CA ASN A 7 9.59 0.05 -22.56
C ASN A 7 10.33 1.20 -21.82
N PRO A 8 11.59 1.02 -21.41
CA PRO A 8 12.32 2.04 -20.65
C PRO A 8 12.59 3.34 -21.44
N ASP A 9 12.49 3.33 -22.78
CA ASP A 9 12.74 4.50 -23.62
C ASP A 9 11.51 5.41 -23.76
N SER A 10 10.29 4.87 -23.59
CA SER A 10 9.03 5.61 -23.79
C SER A 10 8.13 5.66 -22.56
N ASP A 11 8.21 4.66 -21.70
CA ASP A 11 7.28 4.49 -20.60
C ASP A 11 7.84 5.15 -19.34
N LEU A 12 6.95 5.80 -18.59
CA LEU A 12 7.29 6.32 -17.27
C LEU A 12 7.01 5.23 -16.22
N PRO A 13 8.00 4.83 -15.40
CA PRO A 13 7.79 3.78 -14.42
C PRO A 13 6.82 4.25 -13.34
N PRO A 14 5.92 3.37 -12.85
CA PRO A 14 5.11 3.67 -11.68
C PRO A 14 6.00 3.75 -10.43
N ILE A 15 5.53 4.42 -9.38
CA ILE A 15 6.17 4.34 -8.06
C ILE A 15 5.99 2.89 -7.55
N PRO A 16 7.08 2.13 -7.34
CA PRO A 16 6.96 0.75 -6.93
C PRO A 16 6.57 0.65 -5.46
N PHE A 17 5.75 -0.35 -5.14
CA PHE A 17 5.61 -0.89 -3.80
C PHE A 17 6.69 -1.94 -3.59
N ASP A 18 7.89 -1.49 -3.25
CA ASP A 18 9.00 -2.38 -2.93
C ASP A 18 8.83 -3.03 -1.54
N ASN A 19 9.77 -3.91 -1.18
CA ASN A 19 9.74 -4.62 0.09
C ASN A 19 9.80 -3.67 1.30
N ASP A 20 10.44 -2.51 1.19
CA ASP A 20 10.52 -1.53 2.28
C ASP A 20 9.18 -0.84 2.50
N VAL A 21 8.50 -0.46 1.42
CA VAL A 21 7.16 0.11 1.47
C VAL A 21 6.17 -0.90 2.04
N CYS A 22 6.22 -2.17 1.61
CA CYS A 22 5.38 -3.24 2.17
C CYS A 22 5.59 -3.43 3.67
N ARG A 23 6.85 -3.47 4.14
CA ARG A 23 7.17 -3.58 5.57
C ARG A 23 6.70 -2.37 6.37
N LEU A 24 6.87 -1.16 5.85
CA LEU A 24 6.38 0.05 6.52
C LEU A 24 4.84 0.10 6.58
N ALA A 25 4.15 -0.33 5.53
CA ALA A 25 2.69 -0.45 5.56
C ALA A 25 2.20 -1.47 6.60
N GLU A 26 2.91 -2.59 6.75
CA GLU A 26 2.61 -3.57 7.78
C GLU A 26 2.81 -2.97 9.19
N GLN A 27 3.87 -2.18 9.39
CA GLN A 27 4.07 -1.43 10.64
C GLN A 27 2.90 -0.48 10.90
N LEU A 28 2.46 0.29 9.91
CA LEU A 28 1.32 1.19 10.03
C LEU A 28 0.03 0.46 10.44
N LYS A 29 -0.22 -0.72 9.86
CA LYS A 29 -1.34 -1.58 10.25
C LYS A 29 -1.22 -1.99 11.73
N ARG A 30 -0.03 -2.40 12.17
CA ARG A 30 0.23 -2.80 13.57
C ARG A 30 0.11 -1.62 14.55
N THR A 31 0.43 -0.39 14.13
CA THR A 31 0.23 0.83 14.93
C THR A 31 -1.21 1.35 14.88
N GLY A 32 -2.13 0.61 14.27
CA GLY A 32 -3.56 0.94 14.29
C GLY A 32 -4.02 1.93 13.23
N LEU A 33 -3.28 2.10 12.11
CA LEU A 33 -3.77 2.88 10.97
C LEU A 33 -5.15 2.33 10.54
N PRO A 34 -6.22 3.13 10.63
CA PRO A 34 -7.55 2.63 10.33
C PRO A 34 -7.68 2.36 8.82
N TRP A 35 -8.09 1.14 8.50
CA TRP A 35 -8.39 0.73 7.14
C TRP A 35 -9.65 -0.13 7.09
N VAL A 36 -10.53 0.20 6.16
CA VAL A 36 -11.68 -0.62 5.77
C VAL A 36 -11.48 -1.04 4.31
N PRO A 37 -11.45 -2.34 4.00
CA PRO A 37 -11.28 -2.80 2.62
C PRO A 37 -12.36 -2.25 1.69
N HIS A 38 -11.95 -1.68 0.57
CA HIS A 38 -12.84 -1.16 -0.48
C HIS A 38 -12.18 -1.22 -1.86
N VAL A 39 -12.98 -1.07 -2.92
CA VAL A 39 -12.50 -1.02 -4.30
C VAL A 39 -11.57 0.19 -4.47
N GLY A 40 -10.44 0.00 -5.15
CA GLY A 40 -9.45 1.05 -5.36
C GLY A 40 -8.25 1.02 -4.40
N CYS A 41 -8.20 0.08 -3.45
CA CYS A 41 -7.03 -0.13 -2.61
C CYS A 41 -6.00 -1.04 -3.29
N PHE A 42 -4.72 -0.67 -3.20
CA PHE A 42 -3.63 -1.64 -3.32
C PHE A 42 -3.45 -2.36 -1.98
N VAL A 43 -3.26 -3.67 -2.04
CA VAL A 43 -3.05 -4.52 -0.86
C VAL A 43 -1.91 -5.48 -1.10
N TRP A 44 -1.12 -5.70 -0.05
CA TRP A 44 -0.09 -6.72 -0.01
C TRP A 44 -0.62 -7.95 0.71
N ASP A 45 -0.39 -9.12 0.11
CA ASP A 45 -0.67 -10.44 0.69
C ASP A 45 0.65 -11.08 1.16
N PRO A 46 1.07 -10.86 2.42
CA PRO A 46 2.36 -11.34 2.93
C PRO A 46 2.41 -12.85 3.10
N GLU A 47 1.26 -13.52 3.24
CA GLU A 47 1.15 -14.97 3.45
C GLU A 47 0.92 -15.74 2.14
N HIS A 48 0.85 -15.04 1.00
CA HIS A 48 0.62 -15.61 -0.34
C HIS A 48 -0.65 -16.49 -0.41
N LEU A 49 -1.72 -16.05 0.25
CA LEU A 49 -3.00 -16.74 0.35
C LEU A 49 -3.82 -16.65 -0.94
N ILE A 50 -3.63 -15.59 -1.73
CA ILE A 50 -4.37 -15.38 -2.97
C ILE A 50 -3.75 -16.20 -4.11
N THR A 51 -4.57 -17.05 -4.72
CA THR A 51 -4.25 -17.79 -5.94
C THR A 51 -5.22 -17.40 -7.06
N PRO A 52 -4.75 -17.18 -8.30
CA PRO A 52 -3.39 -17.38 -8.84
C PRO A 52 -2.40 -16.24 -8.51
N ALA A 53 -1.15 -16.37 -9.01
CA ALA A 53 -0.06 -15.41 -8.81
C ALA A 53 -0.49 -13.96 -9.12
N ALA A 54 0.02 -13.04 -8.32
CA ALA A 54 -0.31 -11.63 -8.40
C ALA A 54 0.10 -11.00 -9.75
N PRO A 55 -0.73 -10.10 -10.30
CA PRO A 55 -0.36 -9.34 -11.50
C PRO A 55 0.73 -8.28 -11.22
N PHE A 56 0.90 -7.89 -9.96
CA PHE A 56 1.98 -7.01 -9.52
C PHE A 56 3.07 -7.82 -8.80
N PRO A 57 4.34 -7.38 -8.85
CA PRO A 57 5.41 -7.98 -8.04
C PRO A 57 5.05 -8.05 -6.55
N ASN A 58 5.74 -8.94 -5.82
CA ASN A 58 5.64 -9.04 -4.35
C ASN A 58 4.24 -9.39 -3.80
N HIS A 59 3.42 -10.16 -4.54
CA HIS A 59 2.07 -10.55 -4.09
C HIS A 59 1.18 -9.35 -3.76
N ILE A 60 1.26 -8.33 -4.61
CA ILE A 60 0.43 -7.12 -4.49
C ILE A 60 -0.77 -7.24 -5.42
N TYR A 61 -1.92 -6.84 -4.90
CA TYR A 61 -3.19 -6.88 -5.62
C TYR A 61 -3.87 -5.52 -5.56
N PHE A 62 -4.60 -5.20 -6.61
CA PHE A 62 -5.52 -4.06 -6.63
C PHE A 62 -6.94 -4.59 -6.44
N ILE A 63 -7.67 -4.06 -5.46
CA ILE A 63 -9.05 -4.47 -5.20
C ILE A 63 -9.95 -3.89 -6.30
N LEU A 64 -10.18 -4.67 -7.36
CA LEU A 64 -11.13 -4.37 -8.43
C LEU A 64 -12.57 -4.75 -8.05
N SER A 65 -12.71 -5.86 -7.31
CA SER A 65 -13.99 -6.40 -6.87
C SER A 65 -13.87 -6.87 -5.43
N LEU A 66 -14.48 -6.13 -4.50
CA LEU A 66 -14.51 -6.52 -3.09
C LEU A 66 -15.21 -7.87 -2.86
N PRO A 67 -16.33 -8.20 -3.55
CA PRO A 67 -16.93 -9.55 -3.45
C PRO A 67 -15.94 -10.67 -3.73
N ARG A 68 -15.06 -10.53 -4.73
CA ARG A 68 -14.06 -11.56 -5.04
C ARG A 68 -13.07 -11.80 -3.89
N PHE A 69 -12.67 -10.73 -3.20
CA PHE A 69 -11.83 -10.87 -2.00
C PHE A 69 -12.61 -11.50 -0.84
N VAL A 70 -13.91 -11.19 -0.70
CA VAL A 70 -14.76 -11.83 0.31
C VAL A 70 -14.94 -13.32 0.03
N GLU A 71 -15.03 -13.76 -1.22
CA GLU A 71 -15.05 -15.20 -1.56
C GLU A 71 -13.75 -15.92 -1.12
N ILE A 72 -12.60 -15.25 -1.21
CA ILE A 72 -11.29 -15.81 -0.84
C ILE A 72 -11.11 -15.86 0.68
N PHE A 73 -11.43 -14.76 1.37
CA PHE A 73 -11.13 -14.58 2.80
C PHE A 73 -12.34 -14.81 3.72
N GLY A 74 -13.55 -14.95 3.17
CA GLY A 74 -14.81 -15.17 3.89
C GLY A 74 -15.47 -13.91 4.47
N SER A 75 -14.70 -12.87 4.82
CA SER A 75 -15.27 -11.63 5.40
C SER A 75 -14.37 -10.41 5.24
N LEU A 76 -14.94 -9.20 5.40
CA LEU A 76 -14.16 -7.95 5.45
C LEU A 76 -13.16 -7.93 6.61
N THR A 77 -13.52 -8.53 7.75
CA THR A 77 -12.64 -8.66 8.91
C THR A 77 -11.42 -9.49 8.56
N ALA A 78 -11.62 -10.66 7.96
CA ALA A 78 -10.53 -11.52 7.53
C ALA A 78 -9.63 -10.87 6.47
N ILE A 79 -10.21 -10.10 5.53
CA ILE A 79 -9.42 -9.31 4.57
C ILE A 79 -8.51 -8.31 5.30
N ARG A 80 -9.08 -7.55 6.26
CA ARG A 80 -8.32 -6.57 7.05
C ARG A 80 -7.22 -7.23 7.89
N GLU A 81 -7.48 -8.42 8.42
CA GLU A 81 -6.54 -9.18 9.24
C GLU A 81 -5.41 -9.81 8.42
N LYS A 82 -5.72 -10.36 7.24
CA LYS A 82 -4.75 -11.09 6.40
C LYS A 82 -3.98 -10.21 5.43
N LEU A 83 -4.60 -9.14 4.92
CA LEU A 83 -3.96 -8.25 3.96
C LEU A 83 -3.47 -6.96 4.61
N VAL A 84 -2.47 -6.35 3.98
CA VAL A 84 -1.91 -5.06 4.39
C VAL A 84 -2.31 -4.02 3.34
N TRP A 85 -2.98 -2.95 3.75
CA TRP A 85 -3.25 -1.83 2.85
C TRP A 85 -1.96 -1.11 2.48
N LEU A 86 -1.79 -0.84 1.19
CA LEU A 86 -0.70 -0.03 0.64
C LEU A 86 -1.27 1.32 0.15
N PRO A 87 -1.37 2.35 1.00
CA PRO A 87 -1.73 3.69 0.54
C PRO A 87 -0.82 4.17 -0.60
N THR A 88 -1.40 4.67 -1.69
CA THR A 88 -0.60 5.35 -2.72
C THR A 88 0.07 6.60 -2.15
N TRP A 89 1.05 7.18 -2.86
CA TRP A 89 1.67 8.46 -2.48
C TRP A 89 0.65 9.54 -2.13
N HIS A 90 -0.38 9.72 -2.96
CA HIS A 90 -1.42 10.71 -2.70
C HIS A 90 -2.25 10.35 -1.46
N GLN A 91 -2.62 9.08 -1.28
CA GLN A 91 -3.36 8.63 -0.09
C GLN A 91 -2.53 8.82 1.18
N ALA A 92 -1.23 8.54 1.16
CA ALA A 92 -0.32 8.75 2.28
C ALA A 92 -0.24 10.23 2.68
N ARG A 93 -0.17 11.16 1.72
CA ARG A 93 -0.21 12.61 1.99
C ARG A 93 -1.52 13.04 2.61
N LEU A 94 -2.65 12.55 2.11
CA LEU A 94 -3.97 12.84 2.66
C LEU A 94 -4.13 12.29 4.09
N LEU A 95 -3.57 11.10 4.35
CA LEU A 95 -3.50 10.54 5.70
C LEU A 95 -2.68 11.44 6.63
N CYS A 96 -1.51 11.93 6.19
CA CYS A 96 -0.71 12.86 7.00
C CYS A 96 -1.54 14.08 7.41
N LEU A 97 -2.19 14.74 6.45
CA LEU A 97 -3.03 15.90 6.70
C LEU A 97 -4.18 15.59 7.67
N ARG A 98 -4.83 14.43 7.52
CA ARG A 98 -5.91 13.98 8.42
C ARG A 98 -5.43 13.79 9.86
N HIS A 99 -4.17 13.41 10.05
CA HIS A 99 -3.54 13.26 11.36
C HIS A 99 -2.83 14.55 11.86
N GLY A 100 -3.06 15.70 11.21
CA GLY A 100 -2.47 16.99 11.60
C GLY A 100 -0.96 17.09 11.33
N LEU A 101 -0.44 16.25 10.45
CA LEU A 101 0.98 16.23 10.04
C LEU A 101 1.15 17.03 8.75
N ASP A 102 2.26 17.74 8.64
CA ASP A 102 2.64 18.40 7.38
C ASP A 102 3.41 17.42 6.47
N PRO A 103 2.81 16.92 5.36
CA PRO A 103 3.52 16.05 4.43
C PRO A 103 4.65 16.76 3.67
N HIS A 104 4.75 18.10 3.73
CA HIS A 104 5.86 18.85 3.14
C HIS A 104 7.09 18.94 4.06
N ALA A 105 6.96 18.55 5.33
CA ALA A 105 8.07 18.52 6.28
C ALA A 105 9.04 17.34 6.05
N ILE A 106 8.66 16.36 5.22
CA ILE A 106 9.56 15.27 4.84
C ILE A 106 10.71 15.81 3.98
N GLN A 107 11.89 15.20 4.14
CA GLN A 107 13.04 15.55 3.30
C GLN A 107 12.72 15.24 1.83
N LYS A 108 12.90 16.24 0.96
CA LYS A 108 12.75 16.03 -0.49
C LYS A 108 13.86 15.10 -0.97
N THR A 109 13.47 14.05 -1.67
CA THR A 109 14.35 13.08 -2.30
C THR A 109 14.03 13.01 -3.78
N SER A 110 15.03 12.70 -4.61
CA SER A 110 14.83 12.49 -6.05
C SER A 110 14.20 11.12 -6.36
N ASN A 111 14.07 10.26 -5.36
CA ASN A 111 13.49 8.93 -5.46
C ASN A 111 12.05 8.93 -4.91
N PRO A 112 11.02 8.78 -5.77
CA PRO A 112 9.62 8.76 -5.33
C PRO A 112 9.29 7.66 -4.33
N ALA A 113 9.99 6.53 -4.36
CA ALA A 113 9.80 5.45 -3.38
C ALA A 113 10.27 5.88 -1.98
N GLU A 114 11.41 6.55 -1.87
CA GLU A 114 11.91 7.09 -0.60
C GLU A 114 10.99 8.17 -0.03
N GLU A 115 10.37 8.99 -0.90
CA GLU A 115 9.37 9.97 -0.47
C GLU A 115 8.14 9.28 0.14
N LEU A 116 7.61 8.24 -0.53
CA LEU A 116 6.51 7.42 0.00
C LEU A 116 6.88 6.75 1.34
N GLN A 117 8.07 6.16 1.43
CA GLN A 117 8.57 5.58 2.68
C GLN A 117 8.66 6.63 3.79
N SER A 118 9.07 7.87 3.48
CA SER A 118 9.16 8.96 4.44
C SER A 118 7.79 9.39 4.96
N LEU A 119 6.77 9.44 4.09
CA LEU A 119 5.38 9.64 4.50
C LEU A 119 4.89 8.55 5.44
N TYR A 120 5.20 7.27 5.14
CA TYR A 120 4.82 6.15 6.01
C TYR A 120 5.52 6.22 7.37
N ARG A 121 6.81 6.57 7.42
CA ARG A 121 7.54 6.77 8.68
C ARG A 121 6.90 7.90 9.50
N LEU A 122 6.59 9.03 8.87
CA LEU A 122 5.93 10.16 9.53
C LEU A 122 4.58 9.76 10.14
N LEU A 123 3.75 9.01 9.39
CA LEU A 123 2.48 8.48 9.88
C LEU A 123 2.67 7.52 11.05
N ARG A 124 3.61 6.57 10.93
CA ARG A 124 3.91 5.59 11.98
C ARG A 124 4.32 6.31 13.27
N ASP A 125 5.25 7.25 13.17
CA ASP A 125 5.77 7.98 14.32
C ASP A 125 4.67 8.81 15.00
N ALA A 126 3.67 9.30 14.25
CA ALA A 126 2.51 9.96 14.82
C ALA A 126 1.53 8.99 15.50
N LEU A 127 1.29 7.82 14.92
CA LEU A 127 0.39 6.79 15.47
C LEU A 127 0.98 6.06 16.70
N THR A 128 2.29 6.11 16.89
CA THR A 128 2.97 5.47 18.02
C THR A 128 3.14 6.41 19.23
N LYS A 129 2.78 7.70 19.09
CA LYS A 129 2.81 8.64 20.22
C LYS A 129 1.68 8.30 21.20
N PRO A 130 1.96 8.26 22.52
CA PRO A 130 0.97 7.94 23.56
C PRO A 130 -0.12 9.00 23.69
#